data_AF-A0A3C0NSX4-F1
#
_entry.id   AF-A0A3C0NSX4-F1
#
_cell.length_a   1.000
_cell.length_b   1.000
_cell.length_c   1.000
_cell.angle_alpha   90.00
_cell.angle_beta   90.00
_cell.angle_gamma   90.00
#
_symmetry.space_group_name_H-M   'P 1'
#
loop_
_entity.id
_entity.type
_entity.pdbx_description
1 polymer ?
#
loop_
_entity_poly.entity_id
_entity_poly.type
_entity_poly.pdbx_seq_one_letter_code
_entity_poly.pdbx_strand_id
1 'polypeptide(L)'
;MFKKIALAVALACASQAYAADNTYFDNFTPLTSSSGVRAATSPILLSSPNFTQEIISNSLNNGISQYAPAVANNGGDGNAPDMIDADPSGRYIFMPLEQGAGGVLRIDTQDPNYNTRTTVIVTPNTTNSQGFIRGDASRFTPWGGYLTGEENLSNGTVTGGTGQGRLFEVTNPLTATAGTGNFVQRNSVIPLVAHEGMAFDSAKNFYFVDENLSGSIYKFTSANPNATNGNDYFSAGTVSALKLNTGAVDEGTTLTLSGAT
;
A
#
# COMPACT_ATOMS: atom_id res chain seq x y z
N MET A 1 25.73 -42.44 -10.24
CA MET A 1 25.53 -40.97 -10.24
C MET A 1 24.10 -40.59 -9.84
N PHE A 2 23.05 -41.20 -10.41
CA PHE A 2 21.64 -40.94 -10.10
C PHE A 2 21.24 -40.97 -8.61
N LYS A 3 21.78 -41.91 -7.82
CA LYS A 3 21.45 -42.02 -6.37
C LYS A 3 21.92 -40.82 -5.53
N LYS A 4 23.00 -40.15 -5.92
CA LYS A 4 23.53 -38.97 -5.19
C LYS A 4 22.73 -37.71 -5.51
N ILE A 5 22.23 -37.58 -6.74
CA ILE A 5 21.38 -36.46 -7.17
C ILE A 5 19.99 -36.56 -6.53
N ALA A 6 19.40 -37.76 -6.49
CA ALA A 6 18.12 -37.98 -5.83
C ALA A 6 18.16 -37.67 -4.32
N LEU A 7 19.26 -38.01 -3.64
CA LEU A 7 19.45 -37.68 -2.22
C LEU A 7 19.60 -36.17 -2.00
N ALA A 8 20.35 -35.46 -2.87
CA ALA A 8 20.50 -34.01 -2.78
C ALA A 8 19.18 -33.25 -3.01
N VAL A 9 18.36 -33.71 -3.96
CA VAL A 9 17.02 -33.14 -4.21
C VAL A 9 16.08 -33.42 -3.03
N ALA A 10 16.09 -34.64 -2.48
CA ALA A 10 15.28 -34.97 -1.31
C ALA A 10 15.65 -34.15 -0.06
N LEU A 11 16.95 -33.91 0.19
CA LEU A 11 17.39 -33.03 1.28
C LEU A 11 17.01 -31.56 1.04
N ALA A 12 17.10 -31.06 -0.20
CA ALA A 12 16.72 -29.69 -0.55
C ALA A 12 15.21 -29.45 -0.48
N CYS A 13 14.38 -30.48 -0.70
CA CYS A 13 12.94 -30.43 -0.49
C CYS A 13 12.58 -30.58 1.00
N ALA A 14 13.28 -31.43 1.74
CA ALA A 14 13.06 -31.60 3.19
C ALA A 14 13.43 -30.34 3.99
N SER A 15 14.48 -29.60 3.60
CA SER A 15 14.86 -28.35 4.27
C SER A 15 13.83 -27.23 4.12
N GLN A 16 13.03 -27.24 3.05
CA GLN A 16 11.97 -26.24 2.84
C GLN A 16 10.74 -26.54 3.71
N ALA A 17 10.42 -27.82 3.96
CA ALA A 17 9.32 -28.21 4.84
C ALA A 17 9.59 -27.85 6.31
N TYR A 18 10.84 -27.99 6.78
CA TYR A 18 11.22 -27.58 8.15
C TYR A 18 11.32 -26.06 8.36
N ALA A 19 11.37 -25.26 7.29
CA ALA A 19 11.37 -23.80 7.38
C ALA A 19 9.95 -23.22 7.53
N ALA A 20 8.92 -23.96 7.09
CA ALA A 20 7.53 -23.53 7.15
C ALA A 20 6.91 -23.67 8.56
N ASP A 21 7.32 -24.67 9.35
CA ASP A 21 6.81 -24.90 10.72
C ASP A 21 7.59 -24.14 11.82
N ASN A 22 8.46 -23.21 11.43
CA ASN A 22 9.37 -22.53 12.37
C ASN A 22 9.55 -21.05 12.03
N THR A 23 8.55 -20.44 11.38
CA THR A 23 8.57 -18.99 11.25
C THR A 23 8.28 -18.37 12.61
N TYR A 24 8.79 -17.15 12.86
CA TYR A 24 8.53 -16.45 14.12
C TYR A 24 7.02 -16.20 14.38
N PHE A 25 6.18 -16.36 13.36
CA PHE A 25 4.73 -16.22 13.46
C PHE A 25 4.00 -17.51 13.87
N ASP A 26 4.64 -18.68 13.80
CA ASP A 26 4.04 -19.97 14.19
C ASP A 26 4.25 -20.27 15.69
N ASN A 27 5.22 -19.59 16.33
CA ASN A 27 5.59 -19.77 17.72
C ASN A 27 5.33 -18.50 18.54
N PHE A 28 4.05 -18.22 18.80
CA PHE A 28 3.62 -17.12 19.65
C PHE A 28 2.58 -17.59 20.68
N THR A 29 2.64 -17.00 21.88
CA THR A 29 1.57 -17.12 22.87
C THR A 29 0.84 -15.77 22.90
N PRO A 30 -0.44 -15.69 22.50
CA PRO A 30 -1.18 -14.42 22.52
C PRO A 30 -1.08 -13.74 23.89
N LEU A 31 -1.00 -12.41 23.88
CA LEU A 31 -1.03 -11.65 25.14
C LEU A 31 -2.38 -11.88 25.83
N THR A 32 -2.37 -12.03 27.16
CA THR A 32 -3.59 -12.19 27.96
C THR A 32 -4.43 -10.90 28.05
N SER A 33 -3.89 -9.77 27.57
CA SER A 33 -4.53 -8.47 27.46
C SER A 33 -3.80 -7.61 26.42
N SER A 34 -4.45 -6.58 25.87
CA SER A 34 -3.82 -5.62 24.96
C SER A 34 -2.57 -4.98 25.57
N SER A 35 -1.55 -4.72 24.75
CA SER A 35 -0.25 -4.16 25.18
C SER A 35 -0.31 -2.73 25.73
N GLY A 36 -1.46 -2.07 25.63
CA GLY A 36 -1.68 -0.66 25.93
C GLY A 36 -1.04 0.28 24.90
N VAL A 37 -1.41 1.57 24.97
CA VAL A 37 -0.78 2.63 24.17
C VAL A 37 0.59 2.94 24.78
N ARG A 38 1.64 2.96 23.96
CA ARG A 38 3.00 3.35 24.36
C ARG A 38 3.48 4.52 23.51
N ALA A 39 4.46 5.27 24.03
CA ALA A 39 5.12 6.32 23.26
C ALA A 39 5.78 5.72 22.00
N ALA A 40 5.79 6.46 20.88
CA ALA A 40 6.31 6.01 19.59
C ALA A 40 7.79 5.55 19.61
N THR A 41 8.55 5.89 20.66
CA THR A 41 9.96 5.51 20.86
C THR A 41 10.13 4.27 21.75
N SER A 42 9.06 3.69 22.27
CA SER A 42 9.08 2.50 23.11
C SER A 42 8.39 1.35 22.36
N PRO A 43 9.10 0.24 22.08
CA PRO A 43 8.50 -0.94 21.45
C PRO A 43 7.22 -1.37 22.16
N ILE A 44 6.18 -1.75 21.40
CA ILE A 44 4.98 -2.35 21.98
C ILE A 44 5.33 -3.72 22.56
N LEU A 45 4.63 -4.15 23.61
CA LEU A 45 4.80 -5.53 24.07
C LEU A 45 4.26 -6.46 22.98
N LEU A 46 5.10 -7.36 22.48
CA LEU A 46 4.70 -8.40 21.54
C LEU A 46 4.48 -9.72 22.28
N SER A 47 3.66 -10.58 21.69
CA SER A 47 3.31 -11.93 22.18
C SER A 47 4.48 -12.91 22.24
N SER A 48 5.62 -12.57 21.65
CA SER A 48 6.81 -13.43 21.58
C SER A 48 8.09 -12.60 21.70
N PRO A 49 9.08 -13.04 22.50
CA PRO A 49 10.40 -12.41 22.55
C PRO A 49 11.20 -12.62 21.26
N ASN A 50 10.72 -13.46 20.34
CA ASN A 50 11.37 -13.72 19.06
C ASN A 50 11.14 -12.59 18.03
N PHE A 51 10.25 -11.65 18.32
CA PHE A 51 10.04 -10.48 17.48
C PHE A 51 10.96 -9.33 17.90
N THR A 52 11.61 -8.73 16.91
CA THR A 52 12.30 -7.46 17.05
C THR A 52 11.49 -6.35 16.42
N GLN A 53 11.47 -5.18 17.05
CA GLN A 53 10.88 -3.97 16.51
C GLN A 53 12.00 -2.98 16.18
N GLU A 54 11.95 -2.43 14.98
CA GLU A 54 12.83 -1.36 14.54
C GLU A 54 11.99 -0.14 14.17
N ILE A 55 12.47 1.04 14.52
CA ILE A 55 11.94 2.29 14.00
C ILE A 55 12.45 2.41 12.56
N ILE A 56 11.57 2.36 11.57
CA ILE A 56 11.97 2.46 10.16
C ILE A 56 11.97 3.91 9.65
N SER A 57 11.38 4.84 10.41
CA SER A 57 11.23 6.24 10.03
C SER A 57 11.01 7.11 11.27
N ASN A 58 11.44 8.38 11.24
CA ASN A 58 11.13 9.34 12.30
C ASN A 58 10.75 10.72 11.74
N SER A 59 9.91 11.46 12.45
CA SER A 59 9.39 12.76 12.01
C SER A 59 10.43 13.88 11.91
N LEU A 60 11.70 13.64 12.29
CA LEU A 60 12.81 14.60 12.17
C LEU A 60 13.63 14.38 10.89
N ASN A 61 13.72 13.14 10.41
CA ASN A 61 14.67 12.72 9.38
C ASN A 61 14.00 12.24 8.09
N ASN A 62 12.66 12.20 8.04
CA ASN A 62 11.94 11.56 6.95
C ASN A 62 11.83 12.38 5.65
N GLY A 63 12.48 13.53 5.46
CA GLY A 63 12.21 14.43 4.33
C GLY A 63 10.79 15.02 4.31
N ILE A 64 9.83 14.32 4.93
CA ILE A 64 8.50 14.70 5.38
C ILE A 64 8.57 16.03 6.11
N SER A 65 9.47 16.27 7.08
CA SER A 65 9.48 17.53 7.84
C SER A 65 9.63 18.79 6.97
N GLN A 66 10.21 18.67 5.77
CA GLN A 66 10.29 19.75 4.77
C GLN A 66 8.95 19.98 4.04
N TYR A 67 8.15 18.93 3.81
CA TYR A 67 6.92 18.98 3.02
C TYR A 67 5.63 18.77 3.85
N ALA A 68 5.80 18.46 5.13
CA ALA A 68 4.81 17.93 6.06
C ALA A 68 5.26 18.24 7.52
N PRO A 69 5.37 19.54 7.89
CA PRO A 69 5.93 19.97 9.17
C PRO A 69 5.11 19.54 10.41
N ALA A 70 3.88 19.04 10.21
CA ALA A 70 2.97 18.62 11.28
C ALA A 70 3.07 17.12 11.67
N VAL A 71 3.81 16.28 10.92
CA VAL A 71 4.06 14.87 11.31
C VAL A 71 4.83 14.75 12.63
N ALA A 72 5.37 15.86 13.14
CA ALA A 72 6.10 15.92 14.40
C ALA A 72 5.22 16.02 15.66
N ASN A 73 3.95 16.43 15.60
CA ASN A 73 3.18 16.69 16.82
C ASN A 73 1.68 16.41 16.66
N ASN A 74 1.19 15.44 17.44
CA ASN A 74 -0.22 15.22 17.80
C ASN A 74 -1.18 14.81 16.69
N GLY A 75 -1.18 13.53 16.30
CA GLY A 75 -2.37 12.73 15.90
C GLY A 75 -3.51 13.43 15.13
N GLY A 76 -3.18 14.40 14.29
CA GLY A 76 -4.13 15.37 13.75
C GLY A 76 -3.47 16.11 12.60
N ASP A 77 -4.01 15.85 11.42
CA ASP A 77 -4.05 16.74 10.25
C ASP A 77 -2.75 17.39 9.79
N GLY A 78 -1.82 16.57 9.31
CA GLY A 78 -0.72 17.10 8.52
C GLY A 78 0.14 16.05 7.83
N ASN A 79 -0.11 15.82 6.54
CA ASN A 79 0.72 15.03 5.61
C ASN A 79 1.34 13.74 6.22
N ALA A 80 0.61 13.05 7.08
CA ALA A 80 1.03 11.75 7.57
C ALA A 80 0.99 10.75 6.40
N PRO A 81 1.91 9.77 6.36
CA PRO A 81 1.69 8.60 5.54
C PRO A 81 0.53 7.79 6.14
N ASP A 82 -0.35 7.31 5.29
CA ASP A 82 -1.46 6.44 5.70
C ASP A 82 -1.12 4.97 5.38
N MET A 83 -1.44 4.49 4.18
CA MET A 83 -1.14 3.11 3.78
C MET A 83 0.29 2.91 3.28
N ILE A 84 0.77 1.68 3.44
CA ILE A 84 2.14 1.29 3.12
C ILE A 84 2.17 0.00 2.30
N ASP A 85 3.16 -0.14 1.41
CA ASP A 85 3.48 -1.41 0.76
C ASP A 85 4.98 -1.52 0.54
N ALA A 86 5.48 -2.74 0.41
CA ALA A 86 6.88 -3.02 0.17
C ALA A 86 7.11 -3.52 -1.26
N ASP A 87 8.31 -3.27 -1.80
CA ASP A 87 8.75 -4.01 -2.97
C ASP A 87 8.94 -5.52 -2.64
N PRO A 88 8.92 -6.42 -3.63
CA PRO A 88 9.05 -7.86 -3.39
C PRO A 88 10.32 -8.29 -2.66
N SER A 89 11.39 -7.48 -2.67
CA SER A 89 12.61 -7.77 -1.91
C SER A 89 12.53 -7.35 -0.45
N GLY A 90 11.53 -6.55 -0.06
CA GLY A 90 11.40 -5.97 1.27
C GLY A 90 12.43 -4.86 1.56
N ARG A 91 13.19 -4.42 0.56
CA ARG A 91 14.19 -3.36 0.70
C ARG A 91 13.55 -1.98 0.78
N TYR A 92 12.52 -1.73 0.00
CA TYR A 92 11.89 -0.44 -0.12
C TYR A 92 10.45 -0.49 0.37
N ILE A 93 10.12 0.43 1.28
CA ILE A 93 8.74 0.67 1.74
C ILE A 93 8.26 1.97 1.10
N PHE A 94 7.06 1.95 0.54
CA PHE A 94 6.45 3.07 -0.16
C PHE A 94 5.20 3.54 0.56
N MET A 95 5.04 4.86 0.64
CA MET A 95 3.92 5.48 1.33
C MET A 95 3.54 6.75 0.57
N PRO A 96 2.25 6.97 0.25
CA PRO A 96 1.81 8.26 -0.22
C PRO A 96 1.71 9.25 0.94
N LEU A 97 1.61 10.53 0.60
CA LEU A 97 1.37 11.60 1.56
C LEU A 97 -0.09 12.06 1.45
N GLU A 98 -0.77 12.05 2.58
CA GLU A 98 -2.22 12.27 2.67
C GLU A 98 -2.55 13.78 2.61
N GLN A 99 -2.34 14.56 3.67
CA GLN A 99 -3.02 15.88 3.75
C GLN A 99 -2.28 17.11 3.18
N GLY A 100 -2.80 17.68 2.08
CA GLY A 100 -2.58 19.08 1.67
C GLY A 100 -1.37 19.36 0.78
N ALA A 101 -0.42 18.42 0.65
CA ALA A 101 0.68 18.54 -0.31
C ALA A 101 0.75 17.37 -1.32
N GLY A 102 0.24 16.19 -0.95
CA GLY A 102 0.39 14.95 -1.74
C GLY A 102 1.84 14.49 -1.81
N GLY A 103 2.15 13.56 -2.72
CA GLY A 103 3.50 13.06 -2.99
C GLY A 103 3.72 11.61 -2.57
N VAL A 104 4.92 11.08 -2.84
CA VAL A 104 5.26 9.68 -2.57
C VAL A 104 6.64 9.59 -1.93
N LEU A 105 6.69 8.84 -0.82
CA LEU A 105 7.88 8.50 -0.07
C LEU A 105 8.36 7.10 -0.43
N ARG A 106 9.67 6.91 -0.32
CA ARG A 106 10.33 5.60 -0.32
C ARG A 106 11.34 5.55 0.81
N ILE A 107 11.30 4.49 1.62
CA ILE A 107 12.28 4.21 2.68
C ILE A 107 13.14 3.02 2.26
N ASP A 108 14.47 3.17 2.29
CA ASP A 108 15.43 2.06 2.17
C ASP A 108 15.63 1.39 3.55
N THR A 109 15.15 0.15 3.68
CA THR A 109 15.26 -0.64 4.91
C THR A 109 16.69 -1.11 5.17
N GLN A 110 17.57 -1.05 4.17
CA GLN A 110 18.98 -1.45 4.27
C GLN A 110 19.93 -0.28 4.54
N ASP A 111 19.49 0.98 4.38
CA ASP A 111 20.28 2.14 4.78
C ASP A 111 20.13 2.38 6.29
N PRO A 112 21.20 2.20 7.10
CA PRO A 112 21.13 2.40 8.54
C PRO A 112 21.05 3.88 8.94
N ASN A 113 21.27 4.81 8.01
CA ASN A 113 21.25 6.24 8.28
C ASN A 113 19.85 6.81 8.06
N TYR A 114 19.18 7.13 9.16
CA TYR A 114 17.85 7.74 9.15
C TYR A 114 17.74 9.03 8.33
N ASN A 115 18.84 9.78 8.17
CA ASN A 115 18.85 11.04 7.42
C ASN A 115 18.86 10.85 5.89
N THR A 116 19.23 9.65 5.41
CA THR A 116 19.38 9.37 3.98
C THR A 116 18.48 8.24 3.49
N ARG A 117 17.98 7.40 4.41
CA ARG A 117 17.15 6.24 4.04
C ARG A 117 15.79 6.61 3.46
N THR A 118 15.25 7.79 3.78
CA THR A 118 13.95 8.25 3.27
C THR A 118 14.12 9.22 2.10
N THR A 119 13.43 8.94 0.99
CA THR A 119 13.44 9.78 -0.22
C THR A 119 12.01 10.13 -0.64
N VAL A 120 11.75 11.42 -0.87
CA VAL A 120 10.51 11.87 -1.54
C VAL A 120 10.70 11.71 -3.05
N ILE A 121 10.18 10.61 -3.62
CA ILE A 121 10.37 10.29 -5.04
C ILE A 121 9.40 11.03 -5.95
N VAL A 122 8.24 11.43 -5.45
CA VAL A 122 7.31 12.37 -6.11
C VAL A 122 7.15 13.59 -5.22
N THR A 123 7.67 14.73 -5.68
CA THR A 123 7.68 15.96 -4.89
C THR A 123 6.27 16.57 -4.82
N PRO A 124 5.76 16.84 -3.60
CA PRO A 124 4.47 17.48 -3.36
C PRO A 124 4.35 18.84 -4.05
N ASN A 125 3.14 19.24 -4.46
CA ASN A 125 2.86 20.57 -5.05
C ASN A 125 3.77 20.98 -6.23
N THR A 126 4.20 20.02 -7.06
CA THR A 126 4.98 20.29 -8.27
C THR A 126 4.20 19.91 -9.52
N THR A 127 4.67 20.35 -10.70
CA THR A 127 4.09 19.89 -11.97
C THR A 127 4.18 18.36 -12.10
N ASN A 128 5.23 17.72 -11.57
CA ASN A 128 5.39 16.27 -11.61
C ASN A 128 4.31 15.54 -10.79
N SER A 129 3.89 16.11 -9.66
CA SER A 129 2.80 15.53 -8.86
C SER A 129 1.42 15.70 -9.51
N GLN A 130 1.28 16.49 -10.57
CA GLN A 130 0.01 16.65 -11.32
C GLN A 130 -1.18 17.06 -10.43
N GLY A 131 -0.90 17.83 -9.37
CA GLY A 131 -1.89 18.21 -8.37
C GLY A 131 -2.44 17.05 -7.56
N PHE A 132 -1.73 15.91 -7.50
CA PHE A 132 -2.01 14.81 -6.59
C PHE A 132 -1.92 15.29 -5.16
N ILE A 133 -2.95 14.97 -4.39
CA ILE A 133 -3.12 15.28 -2.97
C ILE A 133 -3.95 14.17 -2.34
N ARG A 134 -3.95 14.06 -1.02
CA ARG A 134 -4.80 13.09 -0.32
C ARG A 134 -4.49 11.67 -0.75
N GLY A 135 -3.20 11.37 -0.79
CA GLY A 135 -2.73 10.05 -1.15
C GLY A 135 -2.90 9.10 0.02
N ASP A 136 -3.58 7.99 -0.22
CA ASP A 136 -3.94 7.02 0.81
C ASP A 136 -3.49 5.63 0.38
N ALA A 137 -4.10 5.06 -0.66
CA ALA A 137 -3.75 3.74 -1.16
C ALA A 137 -2.25 3.53 -1.47
N SER A 138 -1.75 2.32 -1.21
CA SER A 138 -0.36 1.93 -1.46
C SER A 138 -0.28 0.49 -1.98
N ARG A 139 0.30 0.31 -3.18
CA ARG A 139 0.50 -1.04 -3.74
C ARG A 139 1.65 -1.16 -4.72
N PHE A 140 2.56 -2.10 -4.48
CA PHE A 140 3.57 -2.48 -5.46
C PHE A 140 2.99 -3.43 -6.53
N THR A 141 3.26 -3.16 -7.80
CA THR A 141 2.67 -3.91 -8.91
C THR A 141 3.49 -5.14 -9.28
N PRO A 142 2.86 -6.17 -9.90
CA PRO A 142 3.58 -7.35 -10.39
C PRO A 142 4.67 -7.07 -11.44
N TRP A 143 4.65 -5.88 -12.07
CA TRP A 143 5.61 -5.48 -13.10
C TRP A 143 6.65 -4.47 -12.62
N GLY A 144 6.72 -4.16 -11.33
CA GLY A 144 7.77 -3.30 -10.77
C GLY A 144 7.42 -1.82 -10.66
N GLY A 145 6.15 -1.46 -10.84
CA GLY A 145 5.63 -0.12 -10.56
C GLY A 145 5.09 0.01 -9.12
N TYR A 146 4.76 1.22 -8.72
CA TYR A 146 4.12 1.52 -7.44
C TYR A 146 2.83 2.32 -7.67
N LEU A 147 1.69 1.81 -7.20
CA LEU A 147 0.39 2.44 -7.28
C LEU A 147 0.06 3.19 -6.00
N THR A 148 -0.61 4.33 -6.19
CA THR A 148 -1.29 5.07 -5.14
C THR A 148 -2.49 5.80 -5.72
N GLY A 149 -3.44 6.20 -4.88
CA GLY A 149 -4.63 6.91 -5.32
C GLY A 149 -5.08 7.95 -4.31
N GLU A 150 -5.97 8.82 -4.77
CA GLU A 150 -6.54 9.88 -3.94
C GLU A 150 -7.74 9.34 -3.13
N GLU A 151 -7.74 9.48 -1.79
CA GLU A 151 -8.83 9.06 -0.86
C GLU A 151 -10.11 9.91 -1.02
N ASN A 152 -10.06 11.02 -1.75
CA ASN A 152 -11.19 11.93 -1.85
C ASN A 152 -11.68 12.05 -3.29
N LEU A 153 -13.00 11.95 -3.45
CA LEU A 153 -13.72 12.23 -4.68
C LEU A 153 -14.63 13.44 -4.42
N SER A 154 -14.20 14.64 -4.82
CA SER A 154 -15.04 15.83 -4.68
C SER A 154 -15.21 16.56 -6.01
N ASN A 155 -16.47 16.79 -6.39
CA ASN A 155 -16.86 17.55 -7.58
C ASN A 155 -16.86 19.07 -7.28
N GLY A 156 -15.85 19.57 -6.55
CA GLY A 156 -15.78 20.96 -6.14
C GLY A 156 -15.14 21.21 -4.77
N THR A 157 -14.54 22.39 -4.64
CA THR A 157 -13.65 22.92 -3.59
C THR A 157 -13.98 22.51 -2.15
N VAL A 158 -13.15 21.63 -1.59
CA VAL A 158 -12.94 21.40 -0.16
C VAL A 158 -11.65 22.13 0.22
N THR A 159 -11.69 22.86 1.33
CA THR A 159 -10.52 23.56 1.89
C THR A 159 -9.39 22.57 2.14
N GLY A 160 -8.19 22.84 1.63
CA GLY A 160 -7.05 21.89 1.66
C GLY A 160 -6.82 21.12 0.36
N GLY A 161 -7.62 21.39 -0.67
CA GLY A 161 -7.55 20.73 -1.97
C GLY A 161 -8.49 19.51 -2.04
N THR A 162 -9.10 19.35 -3.20
CA THR A 162 -10.03 18.27 -3.52
C THR A 162 -9.31 17.19 -4.32
N GLY A 163 -9.10 16.02 -3.71
CA GLY A 163 -8.76 14.83 -4.50
C GLY A 163 -9.82 14.63 -5.59
N GLN A 164 -9.37 14.14 -6.74
CA GLN A 164 -10.23 13.84 -7.90
C GLN A 164 -10.53 12.34 -7.99
N GLY A 165 -10.17 11.56 -6.98
CA GLY A 165 -10.27 10.10 -6.96
C GLY A 165 -9.41 9.41 -8.01
N ARG A 166 -8.27 10.00 -8.39
CA ARG A 166 -7.41 9.46 -9.47
C ARG A 166 -6.51 8.34 -8.96
N LEU A 167 -6.18 7.41 -9.85
CA LEU A 167 -5.18 6.36 -9.64
C LEU A 167 -3.89 6.77 -10.34
N PHE A 168 -2.77 6.63 -9.65
CA PHE A 168 -1.46 6.94 -10.19
C PHE A 168 -0.50 5.76 -10.06
N GLU A 169 0.49 5.71 -10.94
CA GLU A 169 1.64 4.83 -10.88
C GLU A 169 2.93 5.62 -10.92
N VAL A 170 3.84 5.36 -9.97
CA VAL A 170 5.27 5.64 -10.16
C VAL A 170 5.87 4.47 -10.92
N THR A 171 6.27 4.70 -12.17
CA THR A 171 6.74 3.63 -13.08
C THR A 171 8.22 3.27 -12.92
N ASN A 172 8.98 4.09 -12.20
CA ASN A 172 10.40 3.89 -11.90
C ASN A 172 10.69 3.92 -10.37
N PRO A 173 9.88 3.26 -9.51
CA PRO A 173 9.88 3.50 -8.07
C PRO A 173 11.19 3.09 -7.39
N LEU A 174 11.91 2.12 -7.95
CA LEU A 174 13.18 1.62 -7.42
C LEU A 174 14.38 2.49 -7.81
N THR A 175 14.33 3.18 -8.95
CA THR A 175 15.46 3.98 -9.46
C THR A 175 15.27 5.48 -9.26
N ALA A 176 14.06 5.92 -8.91
CA ALA A 176 13.78 7.32 -8.65
C ALA A 176 14.67 7.86 -7.53
N THR A 177 15.33 8.98 -7.81
CA THR A 177 15.92 9.89 -6.83
C THR A 177 14.91 10.98 -6.47
N ALA A 178 15.28 11.91 -5.58
CA ALA A 178 14.40 12.96 -5.10
C ALA A 178 13.68 13.71 -6.23
N GLY A 179 12.34 13.63 -6.25
CA GLY A 179 11.48 14.29 -7.23
C GLY A 179 11.49 13.75 -8.66
N THR A 180 12.17 12.63 -8.93
CA THR A 180 12.34 12.08 -10.29
C THR A 180 11.43 10.86 -10.60
N GLY A 181 10.49 10.56 -9.70
CA GLY A 181 9.47 9.55 -9.93
C GLY A 181 8.62 9.90 -11.16
N ASN A 182 8.57 9.01 -12.14
CA ASN A 182 7.73 9.15 -13.32
C ASN A 182 6.31 8.73 -12.95
N PHE A 183 5.50 9.74 -12.65
CA PHE A 183 4.17 9.61 -12.07
C PHE A 183 3.10 9.70 -13.16
N VAL A 184 2.30 8.66 -13.32
CA VAL A 184 1.39 8.50 -14.47
C VAL A 184 0.00 8.13 -13.99
N GLN A 185 -1.03 8.82 -14.49
CA GLN A 185 -2.43 8.49 -14.18
C GLN A 185 -2.89 7.22 -14.91
N ARG A 186 -3.72 6.41 -14.25
CA ARG A 186 -4.26 5.13 -14.75
C ARG A 186 -5.77 5.13 -14.98
N ASN A 187 -6.36 6.33 -15.05
CA ASN A 187 -7.81 6.53 -15.14
C ASN A 187 -8.40 6.40 -16.56
N SER A 188 -7.65 5.86 -17.53
CA SER A 188 -8.20 5.52 -18.85
C SER A 188 -9.24 4.41 -18.78
N VAL A 189 -9.09 3.49 -17.82
CA VAL A 189 -9.99 2.35 -17.60
C VAL A 189 -10.41 2.20 -16.14
N ILE A 190 -9.66 2.81 -15.20
CA ILE A 190 -9.99 2.81 -13.79
C ILE A 190 -10.86 4.03 -13.46
N PRO A 191 -12.06 3.84 -12.87
CA PRO A 191 -12.94 4.94 -12.51
C PRO A 191 -12.31 5.86 -11.45
N LEU A 192 -12.86 7.06 -11.33
CA LEU A 192 -12.50 7.99 -10.26
C LEU A 192 -13.24 7.61 -8.98
N VAL A 193 -12.52 7.24 -7.92
CA VAL A 193 -13.08 6.78 -6.62
C VAL A 193 -12.17 7.20 -5.46
N ALA A 194 -12.66 7.13 -4.22
CA ALA A 194 -11.82 7.31 -3.02
C ALA A 194 -10.93 6.08 -2.79
N HIS A 195 -9.71 6.10 -3.33
CA HIS A 195 -8.83 4.94 -3.34
C HIS A 195 -8.16 4.69 -1.98
N GLU A 196 -8.43 3.52 -1.40
CA GLU A 196 -7.81 3.03 -0.15
C GLU A 196 -7.14 1.66 -0.37
N GLY A 197 -7.78 0.56 0.05
CA GLY A 197 -7.24 -0.79 -0.09
C GLY A 197 -7.03 -1.23 -1.55
N MET A 198 -5.85 -1.78 -1.86
CA MET A 198 -5.49 -2.29 -3.19
C MET A 198 -4.85 -3.68 -3.12
N ALA A 199 -5.16 -4.56 -4.08
CA ALA A 199 -4.57 -5.89 -4.15
C ALA A 199 -4.49 -6.43 -5.58
N PHE A 200 -3.58 -7.37 -5.81
CA PHE A 200 -3.56 -8.19 -7.01
C PHE A 200 -3.76 -9.66 -6.63
N ASP A 201 -4.60 -10.39 -7.35
CA ASP A 201 -4.67 -11.84 -7.22
C ASP A 201 -3.61 -12.56 -8.07
N SER A 202 -3.57 -13.89 -7.98
CA SER A 202 -2.63 -14.73 -8.74
C SER A 202 -2.87 -14.70 -10.25
N ALA A 203 -4.08 -14.37 -10.70
CA ALA A 203 -4.41 -14.14 -12.10
C ALA A 203 -4.13 -12.70 -12.55
N LYS A 204 -3.55 -11.88 -11.66
CA LYS A 204 -3.24 -10.47 -11.86
C LYS A 204 -4.49 -9.63 -12.14
N ASN A 205 -5.64 -9.99 -11.58
CA ASN A 205 -6.75 -9.05 -11.45
C ASN A 205 -6.42 -8.03 -10.37
N PHE A 206 -6.75 -6.77 -10.62
CA PHE A 206 -6.53 -5.67 -9.69
C PHE A 206 -7.82 -5.39 -8.90
N TYR A 207 -7.74 -5.45 -7.59
CA TYR A 207 -8.83 -5.14 -6.67
C TYR A 207 -8.55 -3.80 -6.01
N PHE A 208 -9.57 -2.96 -5.89
CA PHE A 208 -9.47 -1.65 -5.25
C PHE A 208 -10.77 -1.28 -4.53
N VAL A 209 -10.65 -0.52 -3.45
CA VAL A 209 -11.77 -0.06 -2.60
C VAL A 209 -12.10 1.41 -2.93
N ASP A 210 -13.38 1.75 -2.82
CA ASP A 210 -13.89 3.12 -2.67
C ASP A 210 -14.30 3.32 -1.21
N GLU A 211 -13.53 4.09 -0.44
CA GLU A 211 -13.74 4.27 1.02
C GLU A 211 -14.97 5.15 1.35
N ASN A 212 -15.50 5.88 0.37
CA ASN A 212 -16.69 6.69 0.61
C ASN A 212 -17.87 5.85 1.12
N LEU A 213 -18.78 6.46 1.89
CA LEU A 213 -19.93 5.78 2.53
C LEU A 213 -20.85 4.99 1.58
N SER A 214 -20.79 5.24 0.27
CA SER A 214 -21.53 4.52 -0.77
C SER A 214 -20.67 3.61 -1.65
N GLY A 215 -19.40 3.46 -1.31
CA GLY A 215 -18.39 2.76 -2.10
C GLY A 215 -18.54 1.24 -2.09
N SER A 216 -17.70 0.58 -2.87
CA SER A 216 -17.71 -0.87 -3.04
C SER A 216 -16.28 -1.39 -3.19
N ILE A 217 -16.13 -2.70 -3.20
CA ILE A 217 -14.91 -3.37 -3.66
C ILE A 217 -15.04 -3.58 -5.15
N TYR A 218 -14.10 -3.05 -5.91
CA TYR A 218 -14.04 -3.21 -7.36
C TYR A 218 -12.98 -4.23 -7.75
N LYS A 219 -13.19 -4.85 -8.91
CA LYS A 219 -12.25 -5.73 -9.60
C LYS A 219 -12.05 -5.23 -11.03
N PHE A 220 -10.82 -4.87 -11.37
CA PHE A 220 -10.36 -4.67 -12.74
C PHE A 220 -9.70 -5.94 -13.27
N THR A 221 -10.20 -6.45 -14.39
CA THR A 221 -9.60 -7.54 -15.16
C THR A 221 -8.98 -6.94 -16.42
N SER A 222 -7.64 -6.89 -16.49
CA SER A 222 -6.93 -6.40 -17.66
C SER A 222 -7.16 -7.31 -18.88
N ALA A 223 -7.27 -6.72 -20.07
CA ALA A 223 -7.22 -7.46 -21.33
C ALA A 223 -5.81 -8.04 -21.62
N ASN A 224 -4.78 -7.53 -20.94
CA ASN A 224 -3.40 -8.01 -21.01
C ASN A 224 -2.82 -8.22 -19.59
N PRO A 225 -3.24 -9.29 -18.88
CA PRO A 225 -2.78 -9.53 -17.51
C PRO A 225 -1.27 -9.78 -17.41
N ASN A 226 -0.60 -10.17 -18.50
CA ASN A 226 0.84 -10.45 -18.51
C ASN A 226 1.70 -9.28 -19.02
N ALA A 227 1.13 -8.08 -19.13
CA ALA A 227 1.88 -6.86 -19.40
C ALA A 227 3.08 -6.72 -18.44
N THR A 228 4.20 -6.23 -18.98
CA THR A 228 5.44 -5.98 -18.22
C THR A 228 5.57 -4.52 -17.80
N ASN A 229 4.51 -3.73 -17.97
CA ASN A 229 4.42 -2.33 -17.56
C ASN A 229 2.94 -1.93 -17.38
N GLY A 230 2.71 -0.84 -16.67
CA GLY A 230 1.34 -0.39 -16.40
C GLY A 230 0.62 0.23 -17.61
N ASN A 231 1.31 0.75 -18.62
CA ASN A 231 0.66 1.30 -19.82
C ASN A 231 -0.13 0.21 -20.54
N ASP A 232 0.49 -0.96 -20.73
CA ASP A 232 -0.13 -2.10 -21.40
C ASP A 232 -1.13 -2.82 -20.48
N TYR A 233 -0.90 -2.83 -19.17
CA TYR A 233 -1.83 -3.45 -18.22
C TYR A 233 -3.15 -2.67 -18.11
N PHE A 234 -3.08 -1.33 -18.05
CA PHE A 234 -4.24 -0.44 -17.95
C PHE A 234 -4.73 0.10 -19.31
N SER A 235 -4.30 -0.50 -20.44
CA SER A 235 -4.73 -0.04 -21.77
C SER A 235 -6.19 -0.38 -22.07
N ALA A 236 -6.66 -1.54 -21.59
CA ALA A 236 -8.02 -2.04 -21.79
C ALA A 236 -8.36 -3.10 -20.74
N GLY A 237 -9.64 -3.25 -20.41
CA GLY A 237 -10.13 -4.28 -19.50
C GLY A 237 -11.55 -4.01 -19.04
N THR A 238 -11.99 -4.75 -18.02
CA THR A 238 -13.33 -4.65 -17.45
C THR A 238 -13.24 -4.37 -15.97
N VAL A 239 -13.99 -3.36 -15.50
CA VAL A 239 -14.22 -3.10 -14.08
C VAL A 239 -15.56 -3.70 -13.66
N SER A 240 -15.60 -4.41 -12.55
CA SER A 240 -16.81 -4.93 -11.91
C SER A 240 -16.86 -4.46 -10.47
N ALA A 241 -18.06 -4.23 -9.92
CA ALA A 241 -18.26 -3.86 -8.53
C ALA A 241 -18.87 -5.04 -7.76
N LEU A 242 -18.44 -5.23 -6.51
CA LEU A 242 -19.03 -6.22 -5.62
C LEU A 242 -20.43 -5.77 -5.21
N LYS A 243 -21.42 -6.61 -5.53
CA LYS A 243 -22.77 -6.50 -4.98
C LYS A 243 -22.95 -7.65 -3.99
N LEU A 244 -23.21 -7.29 -2.73
CA LEU A 244 -23.60 -8.25 -1.70
C LEU A 244 -25.12 -8.37 -1.68
N ASN A 245 -25.62 -9.59 -1.50
CA ASN A 245 -27.02 -9.86 -1.23
C ASN A 245 -27.17 -10.56 0.12
N THR A 246 -28.38 -10.55 0.66
CA THR A 246 -28.72 -11.20 1.95
C THR A 246 -28.78 -12.74 1.86
N GLY A 247 -28.37 -13.33 0.73
CA GLY A 247 -28.52 -14.77 0.45
C GLY A 247 -29.92 -15.20 0.01
N ALA A 248 -30.90 -14.28 -0.04
CA ALA A 248 -32.19 -14.54 -0.68
C ALA A 248 -32.07 -14.27 -2.19
N VAL A 249 -32.61 -15.20 -2.99
CA VAL A 249 -32.67 -15.12 -4.46
C VAL A 249 -33.69 -14.05 -4.85
N ASP A 250 -33.35 -12.78 -4.71
CA ASP A 250 -34.04 -11.68 -5.39
C ASP A 250 -33.16 -10.43 -5.45
N GLU A 251 -32.97 -9.92 -6.67
CA GLU A 251 -31.95 -8.94 -7.05
C GLU A 251 -32.21 -7.49 -6.56
N GLY A 252 -32.89 -7.31 -5.42
CA GLY A 252 -33.40 -6.00 -5.02
C GLY A 252 -33.64 -5.77 -3.54
N THR A 253 -32.76 -6.20 -2.63
CA THR A 253 -32.88 -5.84 -1.21
C THR A 253 -31.64 -5.15 -0.66
N THR A 254 -31.89 -4.05 0.07
CA THR A 254 -30.93 -3.35 0.93
C THR A 254 -30.37 -4.32 1.97
N LEU A 255 -29.04 -4.42 2.04
CA LEU A 255 -28.35 -5.18 3.08
C LEU A 255 -28.35 -4.35 4.38
N THR A 256 -29.29 -4.65 5.29
CA THR A 256 -29.25 -4.12 6.65
C THR A 256 -28.43 -5.08 7.52
N LEU A 257 -27.17 -4.74 7.80
CA LEU A 257 -26.37 -5.46 8.79
C LEU A 257 -26.76 -4.93 10.18
N SER A 258 -27.66 -5.62 10.88
CA SER A 258 -27.84 -5.39 12.32
C SER A 258 -26.67 -6.03 13.06
N GLY A 259 -25.86 -5.22 13.74
CA GLY A 259 -24.77 -5.71 14.58
C GLY A 259 -25.29 -6.69 15.63
N ALA A 260 -24.57 -7.79 15.83
CA ALA A 260 -24.77 -8.62 17.01
C ALA A 260 -24.42 -7.78 18.25
N THR A 261 -25.39 -7.64 19.15
CA THR A 261 -25.26 -7.02 20.48
C THR A 261 -24.30 -7.79 21.37
#